data_AF-A0A946A987-F1
#
_entry.id   AF-A0A946A987-F1
#
_cell.length_a   1.000
_cell.length_b   1.000
_cell.length_c   1.000
_cell.angle_alpha   90.00
_cell.angle_beta   90.00
_cell.angle_gamma   90.00
#
_symmetry.space_group_name_H-M   'P 1'
#
loop_
_entity.id
_entity.type
_entity.pdbx_description
1 polymer ?
#
loop_
_entity_poly.entity_id
_entity_poly.type
_entity_poly.pdbx_seq_one_letter_code
_entity_poly.pdbx_strand_id
1 'polypeptide(L)'
;MDGVGDLIDLDRYPLGERGSKRYDAFIETCRAMHDEQGACNLQGFIRPEAIEKLRHEADTLLPVGYDKVFTRNVYFTDDDPSLPADHPVRQFWTFSSNQVADDQIDDETLIRQIYLWQPLVDFIADVESCATLYPMADEFQALNIIALEEGGGSPWHYDTNAFTVTLLLEAPEGGGDFVYAPDIRTKDNPNYDGVKRVLDGDKSLIRQLPR
;
A
#
# COMPACT_ATOMS: atom_id res chain seq x y z
N MET A 1 -12.54 17.68 20.89
CA MET A 1 -11.42 17.00 20.23
C MET A 1 -12.03 15.79 19.61
N ASP A 2 -12.12 15.82 18.29
CA ASP A 2 -12.64 14.70 17.51
C ASP A 2 -11.63 13.56 17.65
N GLY A 3 -12.10 12.35 17.98
CA GLY A 3 -11.23 11.18 18.09
C GLY A 3 -10.91 10.62 16.70
N VAL A 4 -9.95 9.69 16.61
CA VAL A 4 -9.65 8.98 15.33
C VAL A 4 -10.92 8.39 14.69
N GLY A 5 -11.87 7.92 15.51
CA GLY A 5 -13.14 7.37 15.04
C GLY A 5 -14.02 8.37 14.27
N ASP A 6 -13.81 9.68 14.43
CA ASP A 6 -14.52 10.71 13.68
C ASP A 6 -13.89 10.96 12.31
N LEU A 7 -12.68 10.44 12.05
CA LEU A 7 -12.01 10.53 10.75
C LEU A 7 -12.43 9.40 9.80
N ILE A 8 -12.87 8.27 10.36
CA ILE A 8 -13.17 7.03 9.64
C ILE A 8 -14.69 6.87 9.51
N ASP A 9 -15.16 6.35 8.38
CA ASP A 9 -16.56 6.01 8.17
C ASP A 9 -16.93 4.73 8.93
N LEU A 10 -17.11 4.83 10.26
CA LEU A 10 -17.50 3.70 11.12
C LEU A 10 -18.94 3.22 10.91
N ASP A 11 -19.76 4.02 10.22
CA ASP A 11 -21.10 3.61 9.78
C ASP A 11 -21.02 2.61 8.63
N ARG A 12 -19.95 2.66 7.83
CA ARG A 12 -19.66 1.67 6.80
C ARG A 12 -18.72 0.57 7.28
N TYR A 13 -17.70 0.92 8.06
CA TYR A 13 -16.61 0.04 8.46
C TYR A 13 -16.57 -0.13 10.00
N PRO A 14 -17.13 -1.21 10.56
CA PRO A 14 -17.43 -1.33 11.99
C PRO A 14 -16.20 -1.59 12.89
N LEU A 15 -15.04 -0.95 12.66
CA LEU A 15 -13.76 -1.25 13.31
C LEU A 15 -13.84 -1.19 14.86
N GLY A 16 -14.69 -0.33 15.41
CA GLY A 16 -14.91 -0.20 16.86
C GLY A 16 -15.84 -1.26 17.48
N GLU A 17 -16.38 -2.19 16.70
CA GLU A 17 -17.36 -3.19 17.15
C GLU A 17 -16.79 -4.61 17.19
N ARG A 18 -15.49 -4.78 17.44
CA ARG A 18 -14.83 -6.10 17.48
C ARG A 18 -15.60 -7.08 18.38
N GLY A 19 -15.91 -8.26 17.84
CA GLY A 19 -16.74 -9.29 18.48
C GLY A 19 -18.25 -9.13 18.30
N SER A 20 -18.71 -8.13 17.55
CA SER A 20 -20.09 -8.03 17.09
C SER A 20 -20.29 -8.85 15.81
N LYS A 21 -21.53 -9.31 15.57
CA LYS A 21 -21.87 -10.01 14.31
C LYS A 21 -21.61 -9.16 13.07
N ARG A 22 -21.75 -7.83 13.19
CA ARG A 22 -21.53 -6.89 12.09
C ARG A 22 -20.04 -6.81 11.76
N TYR A 23 -19.19 -6.78 12.77
CA TYR A 23 -17.75 -6.84 12.61
C TYR A 23 -17.30 -8.17 11.98
N ASP A 24 -17.76 -9.30 12.52
CA ASP A 24 -17.38 -10.62 12.01
C ASP A 24 -17.75 -10.79 10.54
N ALA A 25 -18.97 -10.37 10.15
CA ALA A 25 -19.39 -10.40 8.75
C ALA A 25 -18.54 -9.49 7.85
N PHE A 26 -18.08 -8.36 8.37
CA PHE A 26 -17.20 -7.45 7.64
C PHE A 26 -15.79 -8.04 7.45
N ILE A 27 -15.23 -8.72 8.46
CA ILE A 27 -13.96 -9.43 8.35
C ILE A 27 -14.03 -10.50 7.26
N GLU A 28 -15.10 -11.32 7.24
CA GLU A 28 -15.29 -12.34 6.20
C GLU A 28 -15.42 -11.73 4.80
N THR A 29 -16.05 -10.56 4.69
CA THR A 29 -16.11 -9.82 3.42
C THR A 29 -14.73 -9.37 2.97
N CYS A 30 -13.89 -8.87 3.89
CA CYS A 30 -12.54 -8.44 3.58
C CYS A 30 -11.63 -9.60 3.17
N ARG A 31 -11.74 -10.74 3.87
CA ARG A 31 -11.02 -11.98 3.52
C ARG A 31 -11.41 -12.50 2.15
N ALA A 32 -12.71 -12.52 1.84
CA ALA A 32 -13.18 -12.91 0.51
C ALA A 32 -12.61 -12.00 -0.60
N MET A 33 -12.50 -10.69 -0.36
CA MET A 33 -11.83 -9.78 -1.32
C MET A 33 -10.35 -10.13 -1.50
N HIS A 34 -9.61 -10.40 -0.41
CA HIS A 34 -8.22 -10.88 -0.51
C HIS A 34 -8.11 -12.17 -1.31
N ASP A 35 -8.93 -13.18 -1.00
CA ASP A 35 -8.87 -14.49 -1.65
C ASP A 35 -9.23 -14.42 -3.14
N GLU A 36 -10.21 -13.59 -3.52
CA GLU A 36 -10.68 -13.50 -4.90
C GLU A 36 -9.85 -12.55 -5.76
N GLN A 37 -9.34 -11.46 -5.17
CA GLN A 37 -8.75 -10.36 -5.93
C GLN A 37 -7.25 -10.21 -5.66
N GLY A 38 -6.75 -10.71 -4.53
CA GLY A 38 -5.39 -10.47 -4.03
C GLY A 38 -5.24 -9.16 -3.25
N ALA A 39 -6.34 -8.45 -3.00
CA ALA A 39 -6.36 -7.20 -2.24
C ALA A 39 -7.77 -6.92 -1.66
N CYS A 40 -7.81 -6.25 -0.51
CA CYS A 40 -9.04 -5.68 0.06
C CYS A 40 -9.07 -4.17 -0.18
N ASN A 41 -10.08 -3.68 -0.91
CA ASN A 41 -10.24 -2.25 -1.16
C ASN A 41 -11.44 -1.67 -0.41
N LEU A 42 -11.18 -0.66 0.42
CA LEU A 42 -12.18 0.00 1.27
C LEU A 42 -12.41 1.44 0.80
N GLN A 43 -13.15 1.62 -0.29
CA GLN A 43 -13.43 2.96 -0.82
C GLN A 43 -14.19 3.84 0.17
N GLY A 44 -13.75 5.09 0.35
CA GLY A 44 -14.36 6.01 1.32
C GLY A 44 -14.14 5.58 2.77
N PHE A 45 -13.03 4.89 3.06
CA PHE A 45 -12.64 4.53 4.43
C PHE A 45 -12.52 5.75 5.35
N ILE A 46 -11.89 6.80 4.84
CA ILE A 46 -11.81 8.11 5.50
C ILE A 46 -12.99 8.97 5.06
N ARG A 47 -13.59 9.69 6.01
CA ARG A 47 -14.69 10.61 5.73
C ARG A 47 -14.22 11.79 4.85
N PRO A 48 -15.07 12.32 3.94
CA PRO A 48 -14.67 13.41 3.04
C PRO A 48 -14.15 14.67 3.74
N GLU A 49 -14.63 15.01 4.92
CA GLU A 49 -14.14 16.15 5.70
C GLU A 49 -12.78 15.88 6.37
N ALA A 50 -12.44 14.62 6.59
CA ALA A 50 -11.18 14.20 7.18
C ALA A 50 -10.08 14.03 6.12
N ILE A 51 -10.42 13.60 4.90
CA ILE A 51 -9.43 13.46 3.82
C ILE A 51 -8.78 14.79 3.48
N GLU A 52 -9.52 15.89 3.49
CA GLU A 52 -8.97 17.23 3.24
C GLU A 52 -7.98 17.68 4.32
N LYS A 53 -8.22 17.28 5.58
CA LYS A 53 -7.27 17.55 6.68
C LYS A 53 -5.99 16.74 6.53
N LEU A 54 -6.11 15.46 6.16
CA LEU A 54 -4.95 14.57 5.93
C LEU A 54 -4.13 15.00 4.71
N ARG A 55 -4.78 15.47 3.64
CA ARG A 55 -4.09 16.05 2.48
C ARG A 55 -3.30 17.29 2.87
N HIS A 56 -3.91 18.22 3.60
CA HIS A 56 -3.22 19.41 4.08
C HIS A 56 -2.04 19.09 5.01
N GLU A 57 -2.19 18.09 5.87
CA GLU A 57 -1.11 17.57 6.71
C GLU A 57 0.04 17.00 5.86
N ALA A 58 -0.27 16.18 4.85
CA ALA A 58 0.71 15.66 3.91
C ALA A 58 1.44 16.78 3.15
N ASP A 59 0.72 17.78 2.63
CA ASP A 59 1.31 18.95 1.93
C ASP A 59 2.29 19.73 2.81
N THR A 60 2.08 19.73 4.13
CA THR A 60 2.95 20.41 5.07
C THR A 60 4.22 19.61 5.38
N LEU A 61 4.14 18.27 5.31
CA LEU A 61 5.24 17.35 5.61
C LEU A 61 6.11 17.02 4.39
N LEU A 62 5.52 16.91 3.20
CA LEU A 62 6.25 16.57 1.96
C LEU A 62 7.48 17.46 1.67
N PRO A 63 7.49 18.78 1.99
CA PRO A 63 8.68 19.62 1.80
C PRO A 63 9.93 19.19 2.58
N VAL A 64 9.80 18.40 3.64
CA VAL A 64 10.95 17.81 4.37
C VAL A 64 11.27 16.38 3.94
N GLY A 65 10.48 15.82 3.02
CA GLY A 65 10.66 14.50 2.47
C GLY A 65 11.95 14.39 1.65
N TYR A 66 12.38 13.15 1.45
CA TYR A 66 13.56 12.82 0.65
C TYR A 66 13.16 12.38 -0.77
N ASP A 67 13.76 13.02 -1.77
CA ASP A 67 13.60 12.64 -3.16
C ASP A 67 14.41 11.38 -3.47
N LYS A 68 13.69 10.29 -3.73
CA LYS A 68 14.26 9.00 -4.11
C LYS A 68 14.20 8.86 -5.61
N VAL A 69 15.36 8.76 -6.27
CA VAL A 69 15.47 8.41 -7.69
C VAL A 69 16.52 7.35 -7.87
N PHE A 70 16.12 6.18 -8.38
CA PHE A 70 17.03 5.07 -8.66
C PHE A 70 16.44 4.14 -9.71
N THR A 71 17.28 3.28 -10.27
CA THR A 71 16.87 2.28 -11.27
C THR A 71 16.87 0.89 -10.65
N ARG A 72 15.83 0.09 -10.93
CA ARG A 72 15.69 -1.27 -10.38
C ARG A 72 14.98 -2.21 -11.33
N ASN A 73 15.23 -3.51 -11.18
CA ASN A 73 14.39 -4.57 -11.75
C ASN A 73 13.40 -5.09 -10.69
N VAL A 74 12.45 -5.92 -11.12
CA VAL A 74 11.37 -6.48 -10.27
C VAL A 74 11.91 -7.24 -9.04
N TYR A 75 13.13 -7.76 -9.12
CA TYR A 75 13.75 -8.62 -8.09
C TYR A 75 14.78 -7.90 -7.21
N PHE A 76 15.01 -6.60 -7.42
CA PHE A 76 16.06 -5.83 -6.74
C PHE A 76 17.45 -6.45 -6.84
N THR A 77 17.80 -6.92 -8.04
CA THR A 77 19.10 -7.53 -8.35
C THR A 77 19.89 -6.70 -9.35
N ASP A 78 21.19 -6.97 -9.45
CA ASP A 78 22.03 -6.45 -10.54
C ASP A 78 21.64 -7.07 -11.90
N ASP A 79 22.09 -6.46 -13.00
CA ASP A 79 21.93 -7.07 -14.33
C ASP A 79 22.72 -8.38 -14.42
N ASP A 80 22.19 -9.35 -15.16
CA ASP A 80 22.87 -10.60 -15.49
C ASP A 80 22.97 -10.73 -17.03
N PRO A 81 24.09 -10.30 -17.62
CA PRO A 81 24.30 -10.36 -19.07
C PRO A 81 24.30 -11.77 -19.68
N SER A 82 24.34 -12.83 -18.86
CA SER A 82 24.25 -14.21 -19.35
C SER A 82 22.82 -14.61 -19.74
N LEU A 83 21.81 -13.85 -19.29
CA LEU A 83 20.40 -14.10 -19.60
C LEU A 83 19.96 -13.38 -20.89
N PRO A 84 18.88 -13.86 -21.54
CA PRO A 84 18.27 -13.17 -22.68
C PRO A 84 17.97 -11.71 -22.37
N ALA A 85 18.13 -10.82 -23.36
CA ALA A 85 17.98 -9.38 -23.17
C ALA A 85 16.57 -8.95 -22.71
N ASP A 86 15.55 -9.78 -22.94
CA ASP A 86 14.17 -9.59 -22.54
C ASP A 86 13.79 -10.36 -21.26
N HIS A 87 14.77 -10.98 -20.60
CA HIS A 87 14.56 -11.65 -19.31
C HIS A 87 14.20 -10.62 -18.23
N PRO A 88 13.24 -10.89 -17.33
CA PRO A 88 12.81 -9.94 -16.29
C PRO A 88 13.91 -9.36 -15.39
N VAL A 89 14.92 -10.15 -15.04
CA VAL A 89 16.11 -9.69 -14.27
C VAL A 89 16.90 -8.61 -15.01
N ARG A 90 16.81 -8.58 -16.34
CA ARG A 90 17.51 -7.61 -17.20
C ARG A 90 16.65 -6.40 -17.55
N GLN A 91 15.40 -6.35 -17.09
CA GLN A 91 14.51 -5.22 -17.35
C GLN A 91 14.56 -4.24 -16.18
N PHE A 92 14.93 -2.99 -16.48
CA PHE A 92 15.15 -1.96 -15.49
C PHE A 92 14.28 -0.74 -15.76
N TRP A 93 13.73 -0.16 -14.70
CA TRP A 93 12.94 1.07 -14.75
C TRP A 93 13.39 2.03 -13.65
N THR A 94 13.20 3.32 -13.94
CA THR A 94 13.39 4.37 -12.94
C THR A 94 12.22 4.36 -11.96
N PHE A 95 12.54 4.21 -10.68
CA PHE A 95 11.68 4.58 -9.57
C PHE A 95 11.92 6.06 -9.25
N SER A 96 10.85 6.81 -9.01
CA SER A 96 10.93 8.19 -8.53
C SER A 96 9.76 8.54 -7.61
N SER A 97 10.07 9.05 -6.42
CA SER A 97 9.10 9.54 -5.44
C SER A 97 9.72 10.57 -4.50
N ASN A 98 8.90 11.42 -3.88
CA ASN A 98 9.24 12.10 -2.64
C ASN A 98 8.65 11.31 -1.47
N GLN A 99 9.43 11.07 -0.41
CA GLN A 99 8.99 10.28 0.73
C GLN A 99 9.36 10.93 2.07
N VAL A 100 8.37 11.03 2.95
CA VAL A 100 8.56 11.34 4.37
C VAL A 100 8.66 10.02 5.15
N ALA A 101 9.72 9.87 5.93
CA ALA A 101 9.98 8.70 6.77
C ALA A 101 9.26 8.79 8.13
N ASP A 102 9.14 7.67 8.83
CA ASP A 102 8.36 7.54 10.07
C ASP A 102 8.84 8.49 11.18
N ASP A 103 10.15 8.63 11.36
CA ASP A 103 10.82 9.54 12.30
C ASP A 103 10.58 11.04 12.02
N GLN A 104 10.09 11.37 10.82
CA GLN A 104 9.75 12.74 10.42
C GLN A 104 8.26 13.06 10.63
N ILE A 105 7.46 12.11 11.11
CA ILE A 105 6.01 12.25 11.31
C ILE A 105 5.72 12.31 12.81
N ASP A 106 5.38 13.50 13.32
CA ASP A 106 5.11 13.74 14.75
C ASP A 106 3.88 12.96 15.28
N ASP A 107 3.90 12.66 16.59
CA ASP A 107 2.85 11.95 17.34
C ASP A 107 1.48 12.66 17.28
N GLU A 108 1.47 13.98 17.12
CA GLU A 108 0.26 14.78 17.03
C GLU A 108 -0.41 14.73 15.64
N THR A 109 0.27 14.21 14.61
CA THR A 109 -0.30 14.12 13.25
C THR A 109 -1.50 13.18 13.20
N LEU A 110 -2.51 13.55 12.42
CA LEU A 110 -3.71 12.75 12.23
C LEU A 110 -3.38 11.38 11.64
N ILE A 111 -2.46 11.32 10.68
CA ILE A 111 -2.06 10.05 10.05
C ILE A 111 -1.40 9.10 11.05
N ARG A 112 -0.57 9.59 11.97
CA ARG A 112 0.04 8.77 13.02
C ARG A 112 -0.98 8.31 14.04
N GLN A 113 -1.93 9.17 14.41
CA GLN A 113 -3.03 8.77 15.27
C GLN A 113 -3.88 7.65 14.65
N ILE A 114 -4.14 7.70 13.33
CA ILE A 114 -4.80 6.61 12.59
C ILE A 114 -3.95 5.34 12.62
N TYR A 115 -2.65 5.44 12.30
CA TYR A 115 -1.72 4.30 12.27
C TYR A 115 -1.66 3.56 13.61
N LEU A 116 -1.64 4.29 14.72
CA LEU A 116 -1.57 3.73 16.07
C LEU A 116 -2.95 3.40 16.68
N TRP A 117 -4.03 3.60 15.94
CA TRP A 117 -5.38 3.38 16.45
C TRP A 117 -5.67 1.88 16.62
N GLN A 118 -5.80 1.41 17.86
CA GLN A 118 -5.95 -0.01 18.15
C GLN A 118 -7.06 -0.73 17.36
N PRO A 119 -8.25 -0.14 17.13
CA PRO A 119 -9.27 -0.77 16.29
C PRO A 119 -8.85 -1.01 14.83
N LEU A 120 -7.97 -0.18 14.26
CA LEU A 120 -7.38 -0.43 12.93
C LEU A 120 -6.39 -1.60 13.00
N VAL A 121 -5.52 -1.62 14.00
CA VAL A 121 -4.55 -2.72 14.20
C VAL A 121 -5.27 -4.06 14.38
N ASP A 122 -6.31 -4.07 15.21
CA ASP A 122 -7.14 -5.24 15.47
C ASP A 122 -7.86 -5.72 14.21
N PHE A 123 -8.43 -4.79 13.43
CA PHE A 123 -9.05 -5.09 12.13
C PHE A 123 -8.08 -5.74 11.17
N ILE A 124 -6.88 -5.17 10.99
CA ILE A 124 -5.88 -5.75 10.08
C ILE A 124 -5.44 -7.13 10.58
N ALA A 125 -5.21 -7.28 11.89
CA ALA A 125 -4.87 -8.58 12.48
C ALA A 125 -5.95 -9.64 12.21
N ASP A 126 -7.22 -9.28 12.36
CA ASP A 126 -8.34 -10.18 12.14
C ASP A 126 -8.53 -10.52 10.65
N VAL A 127 -8.34 -9.57 9.72
CA VAL A 127 -8.35 -9.87 8.28
C VAL A 127 -7.22 -10.83 7.91
N GLU A 128 -5.99 -10.52 8.30
CA GLU A 128 -4.78 -11.30 8.01
C GLU A 128 -4.67 -12.59 8.86
N SER A 129 -5.64 -12.86 9.72
CA SER A 129 -5.68 -14.03 10.61
C SER A 129 -4.45 -14.17 11.50
N CYS A 130 -3.90 -13.03 11.94
CA CYS A 130 -2.79 -12.95 12.86
C CYS A 130 -3.30 -12.88 14.30
N ALA A 131 -2.75 -13.72 15.20
CA ALA A 131 -3.12 -13.69 16.61
C ALA A 131 -2.82 -12.34 17.28
N THR A 132 -1.70 -11.71 16.87
CA THR A 132 -1.31 -10.37 17.28
C THR A 132 -0.62 -9.68 16.12
N LEU A 133 -0.95 -8.41 15.91
CA LEU A 133 -0.22 -7.51 15.02
C LEU A 133 0.41 -6.39 15.86
N TYR A 134 1.67 -6.09 15.55
CA TYR A 134 2.43 -5.03 16.21
C TYR A 134 2.77 -3.93 15.20
N PRO A 135 2.78 -2.65 15.61
CA PRO A 135 3.40 -1.60 14.80
C PRO A 135 4.84 -1.97 14.44
N MET A 136 5.26 -1.58 13.24
CA MET A 136 6.60 -1.87 12.77
C MET A 136 7.63 -1.09 13.60
N ALA A 137 8.71 -1.76 14.02
CA ALA A 137 9.72 -1.16 14.89
C ALA A 137 10.79 -0.34 14.13
N ASP A 138 10.75 -0.35 12.80
CA ASP A 138 11.67 0.41 11.96
C ASP A 138 11.23 1.88 11.92
N GLU A 139 12.03 2.74 12.56
CA GLU A 139 11.79 4.19 12.68
C GLU A 139 11.82 4.95 11.34
N PHE A 140 12.12 4.28 10.21
CA PHE A 140 12.08 4.90 8.88
C PHE A 140 10.97 4.33 8.00
N GLN A 141 10.46 3.13 8.29
CA GLN A 141 9.57 2.37 7.40
C GLN A 141 8.19 2.08 7.99
N ALA A 142 7.95 2.36 9.28
CA ALA A 142 6.70 2.00 9.93
C ALA A 142 5.47 2.73 9.38
N LEU A 143 5.58 4.04 9.19
CA LEU A 143 4.60 4.89 8.52
C LEU A 143 5.33 5.79 7.51
N ASN A 144 4.84 5.83 6.27
CA ASN A 144 5.42 6.66 5.22
C ASN A 144 4.34 7.47 4.51
N ILE A 145 4.65 8.73 4.19
CA ILE A 145 3.87 9.55 3.25
C ILE A 145 4.68 9.61 1.96
N ILE A 146 4.09 9.19 0.84
CA ILE A 146 4.75 9.10 -0.45
C ILE A 146 3.99 9.94 -1.47
N ALA A 147 4.69 10.88 -2.11
CA ALA A 147 4.19 11.60 -3.27
C ALA A 147 4.88 11.08 -4.54
N LEU A 148 4.06 10.83 -5.56
CA LEU A 148 4.50 10.50 -6.91
C LEU A 148 4.20 11.69 -7.81
N GLU A 149 5.23 12.41 -8.23
CA GLU A 149 5.10 13.58 -9.10
C GLU A 149 4.99 13.19 -10.59
N GLU A 150 4.69 14.17 -11.43
CA GLU A 150 4.62 13.98 -12.89
C GLU A 150 5.92 13.39 -13.44
N GLY A 151 5.79 12.33 -14.26
CA GLY A 151 6.94 11.58 -14.80
C GLY A 151 7.60 10.64 -13.80
N GLY A 152 7.20 10.69 -12.52
CA GLY A 152 7.57 9.74 -11.49
C GLY A 152 6.71 8.47 -11.51
N GLY A 153 7.01 7.56 -10.59
CA GLY A 153 6.28 6.31 -10.47
C GLY A 153 7.05 5.22 -9.73
N SER A 154 6.30 4.21 -9.29
CA SER A 154 6.85 2.99 -8.72
C SER A 154 6.74 1.86 -9.75
N PRO A 155 7.85 1.41 -10.38
CA PRO A 155 7.79 0.32 -11.34
C PRO A 155 7.41 -1.00 -10.65
N TRP A 156 7.05 -2.00 -11.45
CA TRP A 156 6.79 -3.37 -10.98
C TRP A 156 7.87 -3.84 -9.99
N HIS A 157 7.43 -4.30 -8.83
CA HIS A 157 8.28 -4.79 -7.77
C HIS A 157 7.50 -5.70 -6.83
N TYR A 158 8.22 -6.33 -5.91
CA TYR A 158 7.63 -6.96 -4.73
C TYR A 158 7.95 -6.13 -3.50
N ASP A 159 6.99 -6.08 -2.58
CA ASP A 159 7.27 -5.63 -1.22
C ASP A 159 8.05 -6.70 -0.46
N THR A 160 8.83 -6.27 0.51
CA THR A 160 9.54 -7.15 1.45
C THR A 160 8.70 -7.52 2.66
N ASN A 161 7.55 -6.85 2.84
CA ASN A 161 6.63 -7.05 3.94
C ASN A 161 5.65 -8.20 3.65
N ALA A 162 5.08 -8.80 4.69
CA ALA A 162 4.07 -9.84 4.54
C ALA A 162 2.77 -9.31 3.90
N PHE A 163 2.41 -8.07 4.23
CA PHE A 163 1.34 -7.30 3.62
C PHE A 163 1.66 -5.80 3.74
N THR A 164 0.94 -4.99 2.98
CA THR A 164 1.06 -3.52 2.97
C THR A 164 -0.34 -2.91 3.01
N VAL A 165 -0.50 -1.85 3.80
CA VAL A 165 -1.71 -1.04 3.83
C VAL A 165 -1.40 0.31 3.20
N THR A 166 -2.23 0.73 2.25
CA THR A 166 -2.08 2.03 1.59
C THR A 166 -3.36 2.84 1.79
N LEU A 167 -3.18 4.07 2.27
CA LEU A 167 -4.25 5.07 2.32
C LEU A 167 -4.02 6.09 1.21
N LEU A 168 -4.90 6.11 0.21
CA LEU A 168 -4.85 7.11 -0.85
C LEU A 168 -5.37 8.45 -0.31
N LEU A 169 -4.47 9.43 -0.17
CA LEU A 169 -4.82 10.79 0.26
C LEU A 169 -5.27 11.66 -0.92
N GLU A 170 -4.58 11.54 -2.05
CA GLU A 170 -4.85 12.32 -3.26
C GLU A 170 -4.74 11.44 -4.50
N ALA A 171 -5.82 11.38 -5.27
CA ALA A 171 -5.84 10.65 -6.53
C ALA A 171 -5.21 11.49 -7.64
N PRO A 172 -4.43 10.89 -8.56
CA PRO A 172 -3.86 11.61 -9.69
C PRO A 172 -4.95 12.02 -10.68
N GLU A 173 -4.73 13.14 -11.39
CA GLU A 173 -5.61 13.57 -12.49
C GLU A 173 -5.58 12.58 -13.67
N GLY A 174 -4.42 11.96 -13.91
CA GLY A 174 -4.19 10.96 -14.96
C GLY A 174 -2.94 10.14 -14.69
N GLY A 175 -2.91 8.89 -15.17
CA GLY A 175 -1.85 7.93 -14.82
C GLY A 175 -1.91 7.54 -13.34
N GLY A 176 -0.79 7.07 -12.77
CA GLY A 176 -0.68 6.71 -11.35
C GLY A 176 -1.62 5.59 -10.91
N ASP A 177 -2.05 4.74 -11.84
CA ASP A 177 -2.94 3.62 -11.54
C ASP A 177 -2.24 2.59 -10.64
N PHE A 178 -2.90 2.19 -9.56
CA PHE A 178 -2.43 1.09 -8.74
C PHE A 178 -2.73 -0.23 -9.45
N VAL A 179 -1.69 -0.83 -10.02
CA VAL A 179 -1.77 -2.11 -10.74
C VAL A 179 -0.94 -3.18 -10.05
N TYR A 180 -1.42 -4.41 -10.07
CA TYR A 180 -0.77 -5.54 -9.42
C TYR A 180 -1.09 -6.86 -10.14
N ALA A 181 -0.30 -7.90 -9.87
CA ALA A 181 -0.48 -9.24 -10.43
C ALA A 181 -0.55 -10.26 -9.26
N PRO A 182 -1.76 -10.70 -8.86
CA PRO A 182 -1.92 -11.60 -7.73
C PRO A 182 -1.30 -12.97 -8.01
N ASP A 183 -0.77 -13.61 -6.96
CA ASP A 183 -0.21 -14.97 -6.97
C ASP A 183 0.83 -15.25 -8.07
N ILE A 184 1.54 -14.21 -8.52
CA ILE A 184 2.47 -14.34 -9.65
C ILE A 184 3.73 -15.13 -9.28
N ARG A 185 4.10 -15.25 -8.00
CA ARG A 185 5.26 -16.02 -7.54
C ARG A 185 5.01 -16.72 -6.22
N THR A 186 5.87 -17.66 -5.89
CA THR A 186 5.94 -18.26 -4.55
C THR A 186 7.31 -17.98 -3.92
N LYS A 187 7.49 -18.36 -2.65
CA LYS A 187 8.78 -18.26 -1.96
C LYS A 187 9.91 -18.99 -2.72
N ASP A 188 9.59 -20.13 -3.31
CA ASP A 188 10.58 -21.03 -3.92
C ASP A 188 10.60 -20.95 -5.46
N ASN A 189 9.71 -20.16 -6.07
CA ASN A 189 9.66 -19.97 -7.52
C ASN A 189 9.42 -18.50 -7.88
N PRO A 190 10.42 -17.82 -8.47
CA PRO A 190 10.29 -16.42 -8.90
C PRO A 190 9.37 -16.23 -10.11
N ASN A 191 9.06 -17.30 -10.85
CA ASN A 191 8.18 -17.30 -12.02
C ASN A 191 8.57 -16.29 -13.12
N TYR A 192 9.80 -16.39 -13.63
CA TYR A 192 10.32 -15.47 -14.65
C TYR A 192 9.41 -15.39 -15.90
N ASP A 193 8.84 -16.51 -16.37
CA ASP A 193 7.95 -16.51 -17.54
C ASP A 193 6.65 -15.75 -17.29
N GLY A 194 6.03 -15.95 -16.11
CA GLY A 194 4.83 -15.21 -15.72
C GLY A 194 5.10 -13.72 -15.54
N VAL A 195 6.21 -13.37 -14.89
CA VAL A 195 6.63 -11.97 -14.73
C VAL A 195 6.92 -11.33 -16.08
N LYS A 196 7.57 -12.04 -17.01
CA LYS A 196 7.77 -11.54 -18.37
C LYS A 196 6.45 -11.18 -19.05
N ARG A 197 5.43 -12.04 -18.95
CA ARG A 197 4.09 -11.75 -19.51
C ARG A 197 3.45 -10.51 -18.89
N VAL A 198 3.61 -10.31 -17.58
CA VAL A 198 3.14 -9.08 -16.90
C VAL A 198 3.87 -7.85 -17.45
N LEU A 199 5.20 -7.91 -17.58
CA LEU A 199 6.02 -6.83 -18.12
C LEU A 199 5.70 -6.53 -19.59
N ASP A 200 5.33 -7.55 -20.36
CA ASP A 200 4.85 -7.42 -21.74
C ASP A 200 3.39 -6.92 -21.84
N GLY A 201 2.71 -6.69 -20.71
CA GLY A 201 1.39 -6.06 -20.64
C GLY A 201 0.20 -7.02 -20.76
N ASP A 202 0.36 -8.30 -20.40
CA ASP A 202 -0.72 -9.29 -20.42
C ASP A 202 -1.82 -8.95 -19.38
N LYS A 203 -2.90 -8.32 -19.85
CA LYS A 203 -4.05 -7.89 -19.06
C LYS A 203 -4.81 -9.04 -18.38
N SER A 204 -4.58 -10.30 -18.77
CA SER A 204 -5.19 -11.44 -18.08
C SER A 204 -4.57 -11.70 -16.69
N LEU A 205 -3.35 -11.20 -16.47
CA LEU A 205 -2.60 -11.34 -15.22
C LEU A 205 -2.64 -10.06 -14.36
N ILE A 206 -3.03 -8.93 -14.95
CA ILE A 206 -2.95 -7.62 -14.31
C ILE A 206 -4.32 -7.21 -13.78
N ARG A 207 -4.34 -6.81 -12.51
CA ARG A 207 -5.46 -6.17 -11.83
C ARG A 207 -5.15 -4.70 -11.61
N GLN A 208 -6.20 -3.90 -11.48
CA GLN A 208 -6.12 -2.49 -11.15
C GLN A 208 -7.11 -2.21 -10.02
N LEU A 209 -6.66 -1.54 -8.96
CA LEU A 209 -7.58 -1.07 -7.92
C LEU A 209 -8.30 0.19 -8.41
N PRO A 210 -9.60 0.33 -8.11
CA PRO A 210 -10.32 1.57 -8.40
C PRO A 210 -9.83 2.67 -7.46
N ARG A 211 -9.83 3.90 -7.98
CA ARG A 211 -9.51 5.12 -7.23
C ARG A 211 -10.62 5.47 -6.24
#